data_AF-W4QZW3-F1
#
_entry.id   AF-W4QZW3-F1
#
_cell.length_a   1.000
_cell.length_b   1.000
_cell.length_c   1.000
_cell.angle_alpha   90.00
_cell.angle_beta   90.00
_cell.angle_gamma   90.00
#
_symmetry.space_group_name_H-M   'P 1'
#
loop_
_entity.id
_entity.type
_entity.pdbx_description
1 polymer ?
#
loop_
_entity_poly.entity_id
_entity_poly.type
_entity_poly.pdbx_seq_one_letter_code
_entity_poly.pdbx_strand_id
1 'polypeptide(L)'
;MEEIVQEAGEKNDILKIEIRRKKQFLLKELTPLRNKEDGKFQSGLYVRDFTAGIGTLTFFHPDTNKYGALGHVISEAETNQPTVVYDGQIVLASVSSIEKGVSGEPGEKIAKFLPNQAFWGSVTINSPFGLFGEVFNKGTIFDQPIPVASADQVKEGPAKILTVLEGDKVQEFDIKILKSNPRKSPTTKG
;
A
#
# COMPACT_ATOMS: atom_id res chain seq x y z
N MET A 1 -7.14 -10.92 17.33
CA MET A 1 -7.74 -10.25 18.51
C MET A 1 -8.86 -11.08 19.11
N GLU A 2 -9.74 -11.69 18.31
CA GLU A 2 -10.83 -12.53 18.83
C GLU A 2 -10.34 -13.66 19.76
N GLU A 3 -9.28 -14.39 19.39
CA GLU A 3 -8.68 -15.44 20.24
C GLU A 3 -8.23 -14.92 21.61
N ILE A 4 -7.54 -13.77 21.65
CA ILE A 4 -7.06 -13.12 22.88
C ILE A 4 -8.24 -12.75 23.79
N VAL A 5 -9.35 -12.27 23.20
CA VAL A 5 -10.57 -11.90 23.94
C VAL A 5 -11.28 -13.14 24.49
N GLN A 6 -11.34 -14.25 23.75
CA GLN A 6 -11.90 -15.50 24.25
C GLN A 6 -11.07 -16.04 25.42
N GLU A 7 -9.76 -16.15 25.23
CA GLU A 7 -8.86 -16.71 26.24
C GLU A 7 -8.89 -15.91 27.54
N ALA A 8 -8.86 -14.58 27.46
CA ALA A 8 -8.95 -13.72 28.64
C ALA A 8 -10.31 -13.82 29.32
N GLY A 9 -11.39 -13.92 28.55
CA GLY A 9 -12.74 -14.14 29.10
C GLY A 9 -12.87 -15.47 29.85
N GLU A 10 -12.35 -16.55 29.28
CA GLU A 10 -12.34 -17.88 29.91
C GLU A 10 -11.54 -17.90 31.22
N LYS A 11 -10.44 -17.13 31.27
CA LYS A 11 -9.57 -17.01 32.46
C LYS A 11 -10.03 -15.96 33.48
N ASN A 12 -11.07 -15.17 33.17
CA ASN A 12 -11.44 -13.96 33.91
C ASN A 12 -10.29 -12.94 34.05
N ASP A 13 -9.43 -12.86 33.05
CA ASP A 13 -8.31 -11.93 33.00
C ASP A 13 -8.74 -10.55 32.48
N ILE A 14 -8.09 -9.51 33.02
CA ILE A 14 -8.24 -8.13 32.54
C ILE A 14 -7.25 -7.89 31.40
N LEU A 15 -7.75 -7.46 30.24
CA LEU A 15 -6.93 -7.04 29.12
C LEU A 15 -6.41 -5.61 29.35
N LYS A 16 -5.09 -5.44 29.44
CA LYS A 16 -4.45 -4.13 29.44
C LYS A 16 -4.21 -3.69 28.00
N ILE A 17 -4.84 -2.60 27.60
CA ILE A 17 -4.79 -2.05 26.25
C ILE A 17 -4.10 -0.70 26.29
N GLU A 18 -3.04 -0.56 25.51
CA GLU A 18 -2.45 0.74 25.21
C GLU A 18 -3.16 1.36 24.00
N ILE A 19 -3.70 2.56 24.18
CA ILE A 19 -4.45 3.30 23.17
C ILE A 19 -3.70 4.57 22.85
N ARG A 20 -3.31 4.76 21.59
CA ARG A 20 -2.83 6.05 21.12
C ARG A 20 -4.00 6.90 20.63
N ARG A 21 -4.35 7.95 21.37
CA ARG A 21 -5.40 8.92 20.99
C ARG A 21 -4.74 10.25 20.64
N LYS A 22 -4.81 10.66 19.38
CA LYS A 22 -4.07 11.81 18.82
C LYS A 22 -2.54 11.61 19.03
N LYS A 23 -1.92 12.40 19.90
CA LYS A 23 -0.48 12.32 20.22
C LYS A 23 -0.19 11.76 21.62
N GLN A 24 -1.21 11.25 22.32
CA GLN A 24 -1.07 10.73 23.69
C GLN A 24 -1.31 9.22 23.74
N PHE A 25 -0.52 8.52 24.55
CA PHE A 25 -0.72 7.12 24.89
C PHE A 25 -1.53 7.02 26.19
N LEU A 26 -2.52 6.15 26.20
CA LEU A 26 -3.43 5.90 27.32
C LEU A 26 -3.43 4.41 27.62
N LEU A 27 -3.14 4.03 28.86
CA LEU A 27 -3.35 2.65 29.30
C LEU A 27 -4.78 2.51 29.80
N LYS A 28 -5.50 1.49 29.31
CA LYS A 28 -6.86 1.16 29.74
C LYS A 28 -6.99 -0.33 30.03
N GLU A 29 -7.91 -0.64 30.93
CA GLU A 29 -8.26 -1.99 31.28
C GLU A 29 -9.62 -2.34 30.66
N LEU A 30 -9.72 -3.54 30.12
CA LEU A 30 -10.91 -4.04 29.46
C LEU A 30 -11.20 -5.46 29.94
N THR A 31 -12.42 -5.67 30.40
CA THR A 31 -12.90 -6.99 30.84
C THR A 31 -13.82 -7.55 29.75
N PRO A 32 -13.45 -8.67 29.10
CA PRO A 32 -14.34 -9.35 28.19
C PRO A 32 -15.61 -9.82 28.90
N LEU A 33 -16.77 -9.62 28.28
CA LEU A 33 -18.05 -10.06 28.81
C LEU A 33 -18.61 -11.18 27.95
N ARG A 34 -19.18 -12.21 28.59
CA ARG A 34 -19.82 -13.32 27.89
C ARG A 34 -21.16 -12.87 27.30
N ASN A 35 -21.30 -12.99 25.99
CA ASN A 35 -22.56 -12.79 25.30
C ASN A 35 -23.54 -13.91 25.69
N LYS A 36 -24.79 -13.53 25.97
CA LYS A 36 -25.86 -14.44 26.42
C LYS A 36 -26.43 -15.29 25.29
N GLU A 37 -26.28 -14.85 24.04
CA GLU A 37 -26.90 -15.51 22.88
C GLU A 37 -26.05 -16.67 22.34
N ASP A 38 -24.75 -16.45 22.15
CA ASP A 38 -23.82 -17.43 21.57
C ASP A 38 -22.81 -17.98 22.58
N GLY A 39 -22.81 -17.46 23.82
CA GLY A 39 -21.91 -17.89 24.89
C GLY A 39 -20.45 -17.48 24.70
N LYS A 40 -20.12 -16.66 23.69
CA LYS A 40 -18.75 -16.19 23.41
C LYS A 40 -18.40 -14.94 24.21
N PHE A 41 -17.13 -14.76 24.55
CA PHE A 41 -16.67 -13.52 25.18
C PHE A 41 -16.47 -12.39 24.15
N GLN A 42 -16.86 -11.18 24.51
CA GLN A 42 -16.78 -10.00 23.64
C GLN A 42 -16.16 -8.83 24.41
N SER A 43 -15.33 -8.05 23.72
CA SER A 43 -14.72 -6.83 24.26
C SER A 43 -15.57 -5.58 24.04
N GLY A 44 -16.56 -5.63 23.13
CA GLY A 44 -17.28 -4.45 22.67
C GLY A 44 -16.44 -3.51 21.79
N LEU A 45 -15.20 -3.88 21.45
CA LEU A 45 -14.37 -3.14 20.52
C LEU A 45 -14.66 -3.60 19.09
N TYR A 46 -14.96 -2.64 18.22
CA TYR A 46 -14.96 -2.85 16.78
C TYR A 46 -13.56 -2.56 16.26
N VAL A 47 -12.88 -3.59 15.75
CA VAL A 47 -11.56 -3.46 15.14
C VAL A 47 -11.77 -3.10 13.67
N ARG A 48 -11.25 -1.94 13.27
CA ARG A 48 -11.22 -1.57 11.86
C ARG A 48 -10.11 -2.36 11.19
N ASP A 49 -10.44 -3.08 10.12
CA ASP A 49 -9.45 -3.74 9.29
C ASP A 49 -8.52 -2.71 8.62
N PHE A 50 -7.30 -3.15 8.31
CA PHE A 50 -6.32 -2.30 7.63
C PHE A 50 -6.79 -1.98 6.20
N THR A 51 -6.46 -0.78 5.73
CA THR A 51 -6.63 -0.43 4.32
C THR A 51 -5.52 -1.11 3.52
N ALA A 52 -5.90 -1.97 2.59
CA ALA A 52 -4.99 -2.60 1.64
C ALA A 52 -5.22 -2.08 0.23
N GLY A 53 -4.16 -1.97 -0.56
CA GLY A 53 -4.24 -1.57 -1.95
C GLY A 53 -3.04 -2.11 -2.73
N ILE A 54 -3.21 -2.23 -4.04
CA ILE A 54 -2.13 -2.61 -4.95
C ILE A 54 -1.60 -1.34 -5.59
N GLY A 55 -0.29 -1.12 -5.45
CA GLY A 55 0.40 0.03 -5.99
C GLY A 55 1.63 -0.39 -6.77
N THR A 56 2.12 0.52 -7.62
CA THR A 56 3.42 0.36 -8.28
C THR A 56 4.40 1.34 -7.66
N LEU A 57 5.59 0.85 -7.32
CA LEU A 57 6.69 1.73 -6.89
C LEU A 57 7.15 2.55 -8.10
N THR A 58 7.16 3.87 -7.96
CA THR A 58 7.54 4.77 -9.05
C THR A 58 9.04 5.01 -9.07
N PHE A 59 9.65 5.18 -7.91
CA PHE A 59 11.10 5.30 -7.79
C PHE A 59 11.61 4.69 -6.49
N PHE A 60 12.88 4.34 -6.50
CA PHE A 60 13.65 3.88 -5.35
C PHE A 60 15.04 4.53 -5.39
N HIS A 61 15.49 5.05 -4.25
CA HIS A 61 16.80 5.66 -4.08
C HIS A 61 17.73 4.70 -3.34
N PRO A 62 18.70 4.06 -4.02
CA PRO A 62 19.47 2.94 -3.46
C PRO A 62 20.33 3.31 -2.25
N ASP A 63 20.82 4.55 -2.17
CA ASP A 63 21.72 4.94 -1.07
C ASP A 63 20.97 5.23 0.24
N THR A 64 19.70 5.63 0.15
CA THR A 64 18.88 6.03 1.31
C THR A 64 17.75 5.06 1.60
N ASN A 65 17.57 4.04 0.75
CA ASN A 65 16.45 3.11 0.73
C ASN A 65 15.06 3.76 0.62
N LYS A 66 15.00 5.05 0.29
CA LYS A 66 13.73 5.76 0.17
C LYS A 66 13.04 5.40 -1.13
N TYR A 67 11.73 5.25 -1.07
CA TYR A 67 10.92 5.04 -2.27
C TYR A 67 9.74 6.00 -2.32
N GLY A 68 9.16 6.13 -3.52
CA GLY A 68 7.87 6.76 -3.71
C GLY A 68 6.99 5.91 -4.62
N ALA A 69 5.76 5.66 -4.19
CA ALA A 69 4.66 5.16 -5.02
C ALA A 69 3.76 6.34 -5.33
N LEU A 70 4.04 7.01 -6.46
CA LEU A 70 3.35 8.22 -6.85
C LEU A 70 1.92 7.90 -7.29
N GLY A 71 0.99 8.76 -6.88
CA GLY A 71 -0.41 8.55 -7.14
C GLY A 71 -1.27 9.57 -6.40
N HIS A 72 -2.46 9.15 -6.03
CA HIS A 72 -3.37 9.95 -5.22
C HIS A 72 -3.17 9.65 -3.74
N VAL A 73 -3.62 10.59 -2.90
CA VAL A 73 -3.72 10.38 -1.45
C VAL A 73 -4.68 9.24 -1.16
N ILE A 74 -4.30 8.36 -0.23
CA ILE A 74 -5.23 7.35 0.29
C ILE A 74 -6.14 8.03 1.30
N SER A 75 -7.45 8.00 1.05
CA SER A 75 -8.47 8.63 1.88
C SER A 75 -9.45 7.60 2.42
N GLU A 76 -10.03 7.89 3.59
CA GLU A 76 -11.11 7.10 4.16
C GLU A 76 -12.39 7.24 3.33
N ALA A 77 -13.00 6.13 2.92
CA ALA A 77 -14.17 6.13 2.02
C ALA A 77 -15.36 6.93 2.56
N GLU A 78 -15.54 6.97 3.88
CA GLU A 78 -16.67 7.64 4.54
C GLU A 78 -16.50 9.16 4.64
N THR A 79 -15.27 9.63 4.87
CA THR A 79 -15.01 11.04 5.20
C THR A 79 -14.21 11.78 4.13
N ASN A 80 -13.67 11.06 3.14
CA ASN A 80 -12.68 11.52 2.17
C ASN A 80 -11.43 12.17 2.79
N GLN A 81 -11.22 12.02 4.10
CA GLN A 81 -10.04 12.56 4.77
C GLN A 81 -8.83 11.66 4.52
N PRO A 82 -7.64 12.25 4.30
CA PRO A 82 -6.41 11.48 4.18
C PRO A 82 -6.21 10.57 5.38
N THR A 83 -5.97 9.28 5.12
CA THR A 83 -5.68 8.32 6.18
C THR A 83 -4.35 8.66 6.84
N VAL A 84 -4.35 8.78 8.17
CA VAL A 84 -3.13 8.96 8.96
C VAL A 84 -2.36 7.64 8.98
N VAL A 85 -1.10 7.66 8.56
CA VAL A 85 -0.24 6.49 8.57
C VAL A 85 0.38 6.35 9.96
N TYR A 86 0.08 5.23 10.63
CA TYR A 86 0.66 4.91 11.94
C TYR A 86 1.70 3.80 11.84
N ASP A 87 1.32 2.65 11.28
CA ASP A 87 2.19 1.51 10.99
C ASP A 87 1.84 0.97 9.61
N GLY A 88 2.25 1.71 8.57
CA GLY A 88 2.01 1.32 7.19
C GLY A 88 3.16 0.45 6.70
N GLN A 89 2.82 -0.60 5.95
CA GLN A 89 3.79 -1.59 5.47
C GLN A 89 3.50 -1.92 4.02
N ILE A 90 4.54 -2.29 3.28
CA ILE A 90 4.41 -2.80 1.92
C ILE A 90 4.98 -4.21 1.84
N VAL A 91 4.31 -5.05 1.05
CA VAL A 91 4.70 -6.43 0.73
C VAL A 91 4.70 -6.58 -0.79
N LEU A 92 5.37 -7.60 -1.32
CA LEU A 92 5.34 -7.84 -2.75
C LEU A 92 3.98 -8.45 -3.14
N ALA A 93 3.51 -8.06 -4.32
CA ALA A 93 2.30 -8.60 -4.93
C ALA A 93 2.66 -9.38 -6.18
N SER A 94 1.87 -10.41 -6.46
CA SER A 94 1.97 -11.22 -7.66
C SER A 94 0.75 -10.98 -8.55
N VAL A 95 0.97 -10.63 -9.81
CA VAL A 95 -0.07 -10.39 -10.79
C VAL A 95 -0.71 -11.73 -11.15
N SER A 96 -2.01 -11.88 -10.90
CA SER A 96 -2.78 -13.08 -11.22
C SER A 96 -3.49 -13.01 -12.55
N SER A 97 -3.91 -11.80 -12.97
CA SER A 97 -4.58 -11.59 -14.26
C SER A 97 -4.57 -10.13 -14.66
N ILE A 98 -4.87 -9.87 -15.94
CA ILE A 98 -4.98 -8.55 -16.53
C ILE A 98 -6.35 -8.41 -17.16
N GLU A 99 -7.10 -7.39 -16.77
CA GLU A 99 -8.30 -6.98 -17.48
C GLU A 99 -7.92 -5.85 -18.45
N LYS A 100 -8.05 -6.15 -19.74
CA LYS A 100 -7.69 -5.20 -20.78
C LYS A 100 -8.74 -4.10 -20.84
N GLY A 101 -8.29 -2.86 -20.70
CA GLY A 101 -9.15 -1.69 -20.87
C GLY A 101 -9.72 -1.62 -22.29
N VAL A 102 -10.96 -1.16 -22.37
CA VAL A 102 -11.68 -0.90 -23.61
C VAL A 102 -11.98 0.59 -23.72
N SER A 103 -12.46 1.03 -24.89
CA SER A 103 -12.78 2.44 -25.08
C SER A 103 -13.86 2.88 -24.08
N GLY A 104 -13.51 3.79 -23.17
CA GLY A 104 -14.38 4.29 -22.12
C GLY A 104 -14.20 3.64 -20.75
N GLU A 105 -13.53 2.48 -20.67
CA GLU A 105 -13.32 1.73 -19.42
C GLU A 105 -11.83 1.44 -19.21
N PRO A 106 -11.20 2.01 -18.16
CA PRO A 106 -9.82 1.69 -17.82
C PRO A 106 -9.64 0.19 -17.56
N GLY A 107 -8.52 -0.35 -18.03
CA GLY A 107 -8.11 -1.71 -17.66
C GLY A 107 -7.44 -1.73 -16.29
N GLU A 108 -7.27 -2.93 -15.75
CA GLU A 108 -6.66 -3.11 -14.44
C GLU A 108 -5.77 -4.36 -14.36
N LYS A 109 -4.83 -4.31 -13.42
CA LYS A 109 -4.07 -5.49 -13.02
C LYS A 109 -4.69 -6.05 -11.76
N ILE A 110 -5.05 -7.32 -11.81
CA ILE A 110 -5.51 -8.04 -10.64
C ILE A 110 -4.28 -8.74 -10.06
N ALA A 111 -3.89 -8.33 -8.86
CA ALA A 111 -2.78 -8.91 -8.14
C ALA A 111 -3.23 -9.44 -6.78
N LYS A 112 -2.44 -10.35 -6.23
CA LYS A 112 -2.65 -10.92 -4.89
C LYS A 112 -1.40 -10.74 -4.06
N PHE A 113 -1.59 -10.56 -2.77
CA PHE A 113 -0.49 -10.62 -1.82
C PHE A 113 0.05 -12.04 -1.77
N LEU A 114 1.37 -12.17 -1.74
CA LEU A 114 2.01 -13.47 -1.54
C LEU A 114 1.96 -13.81 -0.04
N PRO A 115 1.40 -14.97 0.36
CA PRO A 115 1.29 -15.34 1.77
C PRO A 115 2.66 -15.56 2.40
N ASN A 116 2.76 -15.33 3.71
CA ASN A 116 3.98 -15.52 4.52
C ASN A 116 5.19 -14.69 4.05
N GLN A 117 4.97 -13.56 3.39
CA GLN A 117 6.05 -12.66 3.06
C GLN A 117 6.43 -11.76 4.24
N ALA A 118 7.75 -11.57 4.41
CA ALA A 118 8.27 -10.52 5.24
C ALA A 118 7.89 -9.14 4.66
N PHE A 119 7.72 -8.15 5.53
CA PHE A 119 7.53 -6.78 5.09
C PHE A 119 8.72 -6.33 4.26
N TRP A 120 8.43 -5.80 3.07
CA TRP A 120 9.45 -5.32 2.15
C TRP A 120 9.87 -3.88 2.45
N GLY A 121 8.97 -3.09 3.04
CA GLY A 121 9.25 -1.72 3.48
C GLY A 121 8.14 -1.13 4.35
N SER A 122 8.36 0.10 4.79
CA SER A 122 7.41 0.91 5.56
C SER A 122 6.69 1.92 4.66
N VAL A 123 5.50 2.35 5.08
CA VAL A 123 4.87 3.59 4.62
C VAL A 123 4.96 4.57 5.77
N THR A 124 5.58 5.73 5.54
CA THR A 124 5.74 6.77 6.56
C THR A 124 4.96 8.04 6.21
N ILE A 125 4.69 8.27 4.92
CA ILE A 125 4.00 9.47 4.44
C ILE A 125 2.90 9.06 3.46
N ASN A 126 1.69 9.53 3.75
CA ASN A 126 0.57 9.55 2.80
C ASN A 126 0.31 11.00 2.41
N SER A 127 0.62 11.35 1.16
CA SER A 127 0.55 12.72 0.66
C SER A 127 -0.44 12.83 -0.52
N PRO A 128 -0.81 14.04 -0.93
CA PRO A 128 -1.55 14.28 -2.18
C PRO A 128 -0.91 13.67 -3.44
N PHE A 129 0.39 13.38 -3.40
CA PHE A 129 1.17 12.86 -4.53
C PHE A 129 1.53 11.37 -4.38
N GLY A 130 0.92 10.67 -3.42
CA GLY A 130 1.11 9.24 -3.20
C GLY A 130 1.82 8.92 -1.89
N LEU A 131 2.34 7.69 -1.81
CA LEU A 131 2.92 7.10 -0.61
C LEU A 131 4.44 7.11 -0.67
N PHE A 132 5.07 7.37 0.48
CA PHE A 132 6.52 7.33 0.63
C PHE A 132 6.91 6.59 1.90
N GLY A 133 8.11 6.01 1.86
CA GLY A 133 8.70 5.33 3.01
C GLY A 133 10.06 4.75 2.67
N GLU A 134 10.44 3.71 3.41
CA GLU A 134 11.77 3.10 3.34
C GLU A 134 11.66 1.60 3.10
N VAL A 135 12.51 1.09 2.21
CA VAL A 135 12.61 -0.33 1.90
C VAL A 135 13.55 -1.00 2.90
N PHE A 136 13.14 -2.13 3.48
CA PHE A 136 13.94 -2.89 4.43
C PHE A 136 14.91 -3.84 3.74
N ASN A 137 14.49 -4.41 2.60
CA ASN A 137 15.29 -5.40 1.87
C ASN A 137 15.64 -4.90 0.47
N LYS A 138 16.94 -4.78 0.18
CA LYS A 138 17.51 -4.24 -1.06
C LYS A 138 17.39 -5.21 -2.25
N GLY A 139 16.31 -5.97 -2.34
CA GLY A 139 16.00 -6.74 -3.54
C GLY A 139 15.71 -5.77 -4.68
N THR A 140 16.76 -5.32 -5.37
CA THR A 140 16.61 -4.45 -6.52
C THR A 140 16.07 -5.29 -7.67
N ILE A 141 14.92 -4.90 -8.21
CA ILE A 141 14.36 -5.49 -9.44
C ILE A 141 15.33 -5.30 -10.62
N PHE A 142 16.20 -4.29 -10.54
CA PHE A 142 17.19 -3.96 -11.54
C PHE A 142 18.60 -4.04 -10.97
N ASP A 143 19.53 -4.65 -11.71
CA ASP A 143 20.94 -4.72 -11.31
C ASP A 143 21.64 -3.36 -11.31
N GLN A 144 21.09 -2.37 -12.04
CA GLN A 144 21.62 -1.02 -12.14
C GLN A 144 20.51 0.04 -12.08
N PRO A 145 20.77 1.21 -11.44
CA PRO A 145 19.83 2.33 -11.47
C PRO A 145 19.57 2.83 -12.89
N ILE A 146 18.31 3.12 -13.18
CA ILE A 146 17.91 3.72 -14.45
C ILE A 146 17.85 5.25 -14.27
N PRO A 147 18.52 6.04 -15.14
CA PRO A 147 18.48 7.49 -15.04
C PRO A 147 17.07 8.02 -15.33
N VAL A 148 16.66 9.05 -14.57
CA VAL A 148 15.39 9.74 -14.78
C VAL A 148 15.56 10.81 -15.84
N ALA A 149 14.64 10.86 -16.80
CA ALA A 149 14.57 11.91 -17.81
C ALA A 149 13.62 13.03 -17.38
N SER A 150 13.95 14.28 -17.72
CA SER A 150 13.03 15.40 -17.60
C SER A 150 11.99 15.40 -18.74
N ALA A 151 10.87 16.09 -18.54
CA ALA A 151 9.76 16.07 -19.50
C ALA A 151 10.14 16.58 -20.91
N ASP A 152 11.10 17.50 -20.99
CA ASP A 152 11.67 18.04 -22.24
C ASP A 152 12.62 17.07 -22.97
N GLN A 153 13.11 16.03 -22.29
CA GLN A 153 13.95 14.99 -22.89
C GLN A 153 13.12 13.89 -23.57
N VAL A 154 11.81 13.83 -23.32
CA VAL A 154 10.91 12.83 -23.91
C VAL A 154 10.67 13.13 -25.39
N LYS A 155 10.99 12.18 -26.27
CA LYS A 155 10.82 12.28 -27.72
C LYS A 155 9.76 11.31 -28.22
N GLU A 156 9.04 11.72 -29.26
CA GLU A 156 8.16 10.84 -30.02
C GLU A 156 8.98 9.81 -30.80
N GLY A 157 8.46 8.60 -30.96
CA GLY A 157 9.14 7.51 -31.65
C GLY A 157 9.15 6.17 -30.89
N PRO A 158 9.93 5.18 -31.37
CA PRO A 158 10.05 3.89 -30.72
C PRO A 158 10.62 4.02 -29.31
N ALA A 159 10.02 3.30 -28.37
CA ALA A 159 10.46 3.23 -26.97
C ALA A 159 10.15 1.84 -26.42
N LYS A 160 10.58 1.60 -25.18
CA LYS A 160 10.32 0.34 -24.48
C LYS A 160 9.60 0.62 -23.18
N ILE A 161 8.64 -0.24 -22.84
CA ILE A 161 7.96 -0.25 -21.54
C ILE A 161 8.28 -1.53 -20.81
N LEU A 162 8.56 -1.40 -19.52
CA LEU A 162 8.77 -2.50 -18.60
C LEU A 162 7.50 -2.69 -17.78
N THR A 163 6.95 -3.90 -17.79
CA THR A 163 5.72 -4.20 -17.06
C THR A 163 5.63 -5.69 -16.72
N VAL A 164 4.84 -6.02 -15.70
CA VAL A 164 4.53 -7.39 -15.29
C VAL A 164 3.14 -7.76 -15.79
N LEU A 165 3.01 -8.89 -16.49
CA LEU A 165 1.72 -9.44 -16.94
C LEU A 165 1.24 -10.63 -16.10
N GLU A 166 2.17 -11.38 -15.51
CA GLU A 166 1.88 -12.56 -14.70
C GLU A 166 3.00 -12.75 -13.68
N GLY A 167 2.62 -13.13 -12.46
CA GLY A 167 3.57 -13.34 -11.37
C GLY A 167 4.23 -12.03 -10.93
N ASP A 168 5.55 -12.09 -10.79
CA ASP A 168 6.45 -10.98 -10.45
C ASP A 168 7.47 -10.69 -11.57
N LYS A 169 7.32 -11.34 -12.72
CA LYS A 169 8.29 -11.27 -13.83
C LYS A 169 8.16 -9.98 -14.61
N VAL A 170 9.19 -9.13 -14.53
CA VAL A 170 9.30 -7.94 -15.38
C VAL A 170 9.62 -8.35 -16.82
N GLN A 171 8.83 -7.83 -17.76
CA GLN A 171 8.99 -8.06 -19.18
C GLN A 171 9.08 -6.73 -19.92
N GLU A 172 9.79 -6.76 -21.04
CA GLU A 172 10.00 -5.60 -21.91
C GLU A 172 9.13 -5.71 -23.15
N PHE A 173 8.50 -4.59 -23.54
CA PHE A 173 7.65 -4.50 -24.71
C PHE A 173 8.00 -3.28 -25.53
N ASP A 174 8.07 -3.45 -26.85
CA ASP A 174 8.22 -2.33 -27.77
C ASP A 174 6.92 -1.52 -27.85
N ILE A 175 7.06 -0.21 -27.74
CA ILE A 175 5.98 0.76 -27.86
C ILE A 175 6.41 1.91 -28.78
N LYS A 176 5.45 2.77 -29.13
CA LYS A 176 5.72 4.01 -29.84
C LYS A 176 5.09 5.17 -29.10
N ILE A 177 5.90 6.14 -28.69
CA ILE A 177 5.43 7.41 -28.17
C ILE A 177 4.88 8.21 -29.34
N LEU A 178 3.56 8.37 -29.38
CA LEU A 178 2.86 9.07 -30.46
C LEU A 178 2.88 10.59 -30.27
N LYS A 179 2.86 11.05 -29.01
CA LYS A 179 2.85 12.47 -28.67
C LYS A 179 3.45 12.73 -27.30
N SER A 180 4.30 13.74 -27.18
CA SER A 180 4.80 14.25 -25.90
C SER A 180 4.11 15.57 -25.53
N ASN A 181 3.49 15.65 -24.34
CA ASN A 181 2.82 16.86 -23.85
C ASN A 181 3.40 17.26 -22.48
N PRO A 182 4.56 17.93 -22.44
CA PRO A 182 5.20 18.29 -21.17
C PRO A 182 4.34 19.28 -20.38
N ARG A 183 4.01 18.96 -19.12
CA ARG A 183 3.32 19.87 -18.19
C ARG A 183 4.33 20.58 -17.30
N LYS A 184 4.08 21.86 -17.02
CA LYS A 184 4.96 22.72 -16.18
C LYS A 184 4.70 22.62 -14.67
N SER A 185 3.57 22.02 -14.27
CA SER A 185 3.17 21.93 -12.86
C SER A 185 2.68 20.53 -12.51
N PRO A 186 3.02 20.01 -11.31
CA PRO A 186 2.55 18.71 -10.85
C PRO A 186 1.03 18.73 -10.62
N THR A 187 0.34 17.76 -11.19
CA THR A 187 -1.10 17.52 -10.98
C THR A 187 -1.30 16.12 -10.42
N THR A 188 -2.36 15.92 -9.63
CA THR A 188 -2.68 14.61 -9.00
C THR A 188 -3.13 13.53 -9.99
N LYS A 189 -3.26 13.88 -11.28
CA LYS A 189 -3.54 12.96 -12.40
C LYS A 189 -2.69 13.37 -13.62
N GLY A 190 -2.34 12.37 -14.44
CA GLY A 190 -1.50 12.46 -15.64
C GLY A 190 -1.81 13.63 -16.58
#